data_AF-A0A0R0CIH7-F1
#
_entry.id   AF-A0A0R0CIH7-F1
#
_cell.length_a   1.000
_cell.length_b   1.000
_cell.length_c   1.000
_cell.angle_alpha   90.00
_cell.angle_beta   90.00
_cell.angle_gamma   90.00
#
_symmetry.space_group_name_H-M   'P 1'
#
loop_
_entity.id
_entity.type
_entity.pdbx_description
1 polymer ?
#
loop_
_entity_poly.entity_id
_entity_poly.type
_entity_poly.pdbx_seq_one_letter_code
_entity_poly.pdbx_strand_id
1 'polypeptide(L)'
;MATETVRGTTVTIHFDGARCIHSRNCVLNHPDVFLPNVEGEWIHPDAVPPEEVALIARNCPSGAIRYEYNDGSHAEPAPVVNLVHLRENGPLAFNAPLNIAGRDEGMRATLCRCGASENKPFCDHRHVDCGFTATGEPAEKQSQPLAQRDGPLRVIPTRDGPLHVIGNLELISGTGRTLDRVSETWLCRCGHSNNKPFCDGSHRKTGFHADGE
;
A
#
# COMPACT_ATOMS: atom_id res chain seq x y z
N MET A 1 -12.40 6.68 -9.87
CA MET A 1 -12.05 6.61 -11.30
C MET A 1 -12.30 5.19 -11.78
N ALA A 2 -12.57 4.98 -13.07
CA ALA A 2 -12.67 3.63 -13.61
C ALA A 2 -11.27 3.01 -13.72
N THR A 3 -11.14 1.71 -13.42
CA THR A 3 -9.92 0.96 -13.65
C THR A 3 -9.67 0.85 -15.16
N GLU A 4 -8.53 1.34 -15.62
CA GLU A 4 -8.07 1.16 -17.00
C GLU A 4 -7.57 -0.28 -17.16
N THR A 5 -7.99 -0.96 -18.23
CA THR A 5 -7.61 -2.36 -18.49
C THR A 5 -7.05 -2.44 -19.89
N VAL A 6 -5.79 -2.86 -19.99
CA VAL A 6 -5.07 -2.95 -21.26
C VAL A 6 -4.62 -4.39 -21.45
N ARG A 7 -5.21 -5.04 -22.47
CA ARG A 7 -4.99 -6.45 -22.79
C ARG A 7 -3.86 -6.57 -23.81
N GLY A 8 -2.76 -7.21 -23.42
CA GLY A 8 -1.72 -7.66 -24.35
C GLY A 8 -1.99 -9.06 -24.88
N THR A 9 -0.99 -9.63 -25.53
CA THR A 9 -1.01 -10.98 -26.10
C THR A 9 -1.06 -12.04 -25.01
N THR A 10 -0.18 -11.95 -24.01
CA THR A 10 -0.08 -12.97 -22.93
C THR A 10 -0.63 -12.49 -21.59
N VAL A 11 -0.49 -11.19 -21.28
CA VAL A 11 -0.88 -10.61 -19.99
C VAL A 11 -1.81 -9.43 -20.20
N THR A 12 -2.80 -9.29 -19.31
CA THR A 12 -3.63 -8.09 -19.18
C THR A 12 -3.18 -7.29 -17.97
N ILE A 13 -3.01 -5.98 -18.16
CA ILE A 13 -2.66 -5.02 -17.09
C ILE A 13 -3.94 -4.29 -16.67
N HIS A 14 -4.15 -4.19 -15.36
CA HIS A 14 -5.18 -3.35 -14.77
C HIS A 14 -4.54 -2.20 -14.00
N PHE A 15 -4.96 -0.97 -14.28
CA PHE A 15 -4.50 0.24 -13.61
C PHE A 15 -5.65 0.97 -12.92
N ASP A 16 -5.56 1.09 -11.60
CA ASP A 16 -6.49 1.86 -10.78
C ASP A 16 -5.86 3.20 -10.37
N GLY A 17 -6.21 4.25 -11.11
CA GLY A 17 -5.73 5.61 -10.84
C GLY A 17 -6.11 6.15 -9.46
N ALA A 18 -7.19 5.67 -8.84
CA ALA A 18 -7.59 6.11 -7.49
C ALA A 18 -6.70 5.53 -6.38
N ARG A 19 -5.95 4.48 -6.68
CA ARG A 19 -4.93 3.88 -5.78
C ARG A 19 -3.51 4.36 -6.09
N CYS A 20 -3.28 5.02 -7.23
CA CYS A 20 -1.94 5.41 -7.62
C CYS A 20 -1.41 6.52 -6.70
N ILE A 21 -0.26 6.28 -6.06
CA ILE A 21 0.42 7.30 -5.24
C ILE A 21 1.53 8.02 -6.00
N HIS A 22 1.59 7.84 -7.33
CA HIS A 22 2.65 8.37 -8.19
C HIS A 22 4.07 8.07 -7.68
N SER A 23 4.31 6.84 -7.21
CA SER A 23 5.64 6.38 -6.77
C SER A 23 6.69 6.39 -7.88
N ARG A 24 6.24 6.49 -9.14
CA ARG A 24 7.03 6.43 -10.38
C ARG A 24 7.76 5.10 -10.60
N ASN A 25 7.50 4.06 -9.79
CA ASN A 25 8.10 2.74 -9.98
C ASN A 25 7.84 2.16 -11.38
N CYS A 26 6.66 2.34 -11.95
CA CYS A 26 6.33 1.86 -13.29
C CYS A 26 7.16 2.57 -14.37
N VAL A 27 7.02 3.89 -14.45
CA VAL A 27 7.65 4.72 -15.51
C VAL A 27 9.18 4.81 -15.40
N LEU A 28 9.76 4.58 -14.22
CA LEU A 28 11.22 4.60 -14.02
C LEU A 28 11.88 3.27 -14.33
N ASN A 29 11.22 2.15 -14.03
CA ASN A 29 11.80 0.83 -14.27
C ASN A 29 11.52 0.34 -15.70
N HIS A 30 10.34 0.62 -16.26
CA HIS A 30 9.96 0.20 -17.61
C HIS A 30 9.21 1.32 -18.35
N PRO A 31 9.92 2.36 -18.80
CA PRO A 31 9.34 3.44 -19.59
C PRO A 31 8.77 2.97 -20.93
N ASP A 32 9.17 1.79 -21.43
CA ASP A 32 8.64 1.19 -22.66
C ASP A 32 7.25 0.56 -22.48
N VAL A 33 6.93 0.13 -21.25
CA VAL A 33 5.62 -0.43 -20.88
C VAL A 33 4.68 0.68 -20.41
N PHE A 34 5.18 1.61 -19.60
CA PHE A 34 4.40 2.71 -19.05
C PHE A 34 5.00 4.04 -19.53
N LEU A 35 4.47 4.57 -20.63
CA LEU A 35 4.96 5.81 -21.23
C LEU A 35 4.51 7.03 -20.40
N PRO A 36 5.42 7.80 -19.80
CA PRO A 36 5.04 9.01 -19.11
C PRO A 36 4.81 10.16 -20.10
N ASN A 37 3.82 11.02 -19.81
CA ASN A 37 3.59 12.30 -20.50
C ASN A 37 3.25 12.17 -22.01
N VAL A 38 2.55 11.12 -22.41
CA VAL A 38 2.05 10.95 -23.78
C VAL A 38 0.57 11.31 -23.88
N GLU A 39 0.16 11.76 -25.07
CA GLU A 39 -1.26 11.82 -25.42
C GLU A 39 -1.69 10.48 -26.00
N GLY A 40 -2.78 9.89 -25.47
CA GLY A 40 -3.32 8.61 -25.95
C GLY A 40 -2.87 7.41 -25.12
N GLU A 41 -2.63 6.28 -25.79
CA GLU A 41 -2.23 5.03 -25.14
C GLU A 41 -0.88 5.19 -24.45
N TRP A 42 -0.80 4.74 -23.21
CA TRP A 42 0.39 4.89 -22.36
C TRP A 42 0.81 3.60 -21.67
N ILE A 43 0.03 2.52 -21.79
CA ILE A 43 0.33 1.20 -21.24
C ILE A 43 0.50 0.22 -22.41
N HIS A 44 1.63 -0.48 -22.48
CA HIS A 44 1.96 -1.42 -23.56
C HIS A 44 2.42 -2.76 -22.96
N PRO A 45 1.50 -3.69 -22.64
CA PRO A 45 1.85 -4.96 -21.98
C PRO A 45 2.80 -5.85 -22.78
N ASP A 46 2.80 -5.73 -24.11
CA ASP A 46 3.62 -6.56 -25.01
C ASP A 46 5.02 -5.97 -25.28
N ALA A 47 5.38 -4.84 -24.65
CA ALA A 47 6.68 -4.21 -24.83
C ALA A 47 7.84 -4.97 -24.14
N VAL A 48 7.52 -5.83 -23.17
CA VAL A 48 8.48 -6.67 -22.45
C VAL A 48 7.89 -8.08 -22.23
N PRO A 49 8.72 -9.09 -21.91
CA PRO A 49 8.21 -10.42 -21.55
C PRO A 49 7.19 -10.37 -20.39
N PRO A 50 6.21 -11.28 -20.35
CA PRO A 50 5.12 -11.24 -19.37
C PRO A 50 5.59 -11.33 -17.91
N GLU A 51 6.72 -11.99 -17.65
CA GLU A 51 7.35 -12.04 -16.34
C GLU A 51 7.83 -10.66 -15.87
N GLU A 52 8.32 -9.81 -16.78
CA GLU A 52 8.73 -8.44 -16.47
C GLU A 52 7.50 -7.56 -16.18
N VAL A 53 6.40 -7.76 -16.92
CA VAL A 53 5.11 -7.11 -16.59
C VAL A 53 4.65 -7.48 -15.18
N ALA A 54 4.73 -8.77 -14.83
CA ALA A 54 4.40 -9.24 -13.50
C ALA A 54 5.31 -8.61 -12.42
N LEU A 55 6.61 -8.45 -12.69
CA LEU A 55 7.55 -7.78 -11.78
C LEU A 55 7.21 -6.29 -11.59
N ILE A 56 6.84 -5.57 -12.66
CA ILE A 56 6.42 -4.17 -12.54
C ILE A 56 5.19 -4.03 -11.64
N ALA A 57 4.17 -4.85 -11.90
CA ALA A 57 2.94 -4.85 -11.11
C ALA A 57 3.22 -5.20 -9.64
N ARG A 58 4.07 -6.20 -9.40
CA ARG A 58 4.48 -6.62 -8.06
C ARG A 58 5.25 -5.55 -7.28
N ASN A 59 5.96 -4.69 -7.99
CA ASN A 59 6.70 -3.56 -7.43
C ASN A 59 5.87 -2.27 -7.32
N CYS A 60 4.59 -2.26 -7.70
CA CYS A 60 3.70 -1.12 -7.50
C CYS A 60 3.28 -1.04 -6.02
N PRO A 61 3.78 -0.07 -5.21
CA PRO A 61 3.60 -0.12 -3.75
C PRO A 61 2.15 -0.03 -3.28
N SER A 62 1.28 0.63 -4.07
CA SER A 62 -0.13 0.81 -3.73
C SER A 62 -1.05 -0.27 -4.31
N GLY A 63 -0.51 -1.20 -5.11
CA GLY A 63 -1.31 -2.18 -5.85
C GLY A 63 -2.22 -1.54 -6.90
N ALA A 64 -1.93 -0.30 -7.31
CA ALA A 64 -2.66 0.37 -8.39
C ALA A 64 -2.48 -0.35 -9.72
N ILE A 65 -1.31 -0.96 -9.95
CA ILE A 65 -1.05 -1.83 -11.09
C ILE A 65 -1.20 -3.26 -10.63
N ARG A 66 -2.07 -4.00 -11.31
CA ARG A 66 -2.26 -5.45 -11.19
C ARG A 66 -2.16 -6.09 -12.57
N TYR A 67 -1.98 -7.39 -12.60
CA TYR A 67 -1.90 -8.14 -13.84
C TYR A 67 -2.62 -9.48 -13.71
N GLU A 68 -3.04 -10.02 -14.85
CA GLU A 68 -3.51 -11.39 -14.98
C GLU A 68 -2.93 -11.99 -16.26
N TYR A 69 -2.58 -13.28 -16.24
CA TYR A 69 -2.28 -13.99 -17.48
C TYR A 69 -3.59 -14.30 -18.21
N ASN A 70 -3.61 -14.07 -19.52
CA ASN A 70 -4.80 -14.23 -20.36
C ASN A 70 -5.32 -15.68 -20.42
N ASP A 71 -4.44 -16.65 -20.14
CA ASP A 71 -4.78 -18.08 -20.04
C ASP A 71 -5.33 -18.48 -18.66
N GLY A 72 -5.45 -17.53 -17.73
CA GLY A 72 -5.88 -17.76 -16.36
C GLY A 72 -4.82 -18.42 -15.47
N SER A 73 -3.60 -18.62 -15.97
CA SER A 73 -2.51 -19.19 -15.19
C SER A 73 -1.91 -18.18 -14.20
N HIS A 74 -1.19 -18.68 -13.19
CA HIS A 74 -0.31 -17.89 -12.32
C HIS A 74 -0.91 -16.60 -11.73
N ALA A 75 -1.86 -16.76 -10.80
CA ALA A 75 -2.28 -15.67 -9.92
C ALA A 75 -1.07 -15.01 -9.23
N GLU A 76 -1.22 -13.74 -8.88
CA GLU A 76 -0.17 -13.03 -8.15
C GLU A 76 0.13 -13.75 -6.82
N PRO A 77 1.38 -14.16 -6.56
CA PRO A 77 1.71 -14.92 -5.37
C PRO A 77 1.60 -14.05 -4.12
N ALA A 78 1.09 -14.65 -3.04
CA ALA A 78 1.17 -14.04 -1.72
C ALA A 78 2.64 -13.84 -1.31
N PRO A 79 2.98 -12.76 -0.58
CA PRO A 79 4.33 -12.57 -0.08
C PRO A 79 4.65 -13.59 1.02
N VAL A 80 5.92 -13.99 1.09
CA VAL A 80 6.44 -14.90 2.12
C VAL A 80 6.59 -14.24 3.50
N VAL A 81 6.51 -12.91 3.55
CA VAL A 81 6.51 -12.09 4.77
C VAL A 81 5.52 -10.95 4.57
N ASN A 82 4.59 -10.82 5.50
CA ASN A 82 3.68 -9.69 5.57
C ASN A 82 4.41 -8.46 6.09
N LEU A 83 4.41 -7.39 5.31
CA LEU A 83 5.13 -6.17 5.62
C LEU A 83 4.20 -4.97 5.66
N VAL A 84 4.50 -4.03 6.55
CA VAL A 84 4.14 -2.63 6.37
C VAL A 84 5.39 -1.78 6.40
N HIS A 85 5.63 -1.07 5.30
CA HIS A 85 6.78 -0.20 5.11
C HIS A 85 6.39 1.25 5.39
N LEU A 86 7.09 1.89 6.32
CA LEU A 86 6.92 3.30 6.62
C LEU A 86 7.60 4.16 5.56
N ARG A 87 6.81 4.86 4.74
CA ARG A 87 7.35 5.84 3.80
C ARG A 87 7.58 7.17 4.51
N GLU A 88 8.78 7.72 4.39
CA GLU A 88 9.13 9.06 4.89
C GLU A 88 8.09 10.09 4.43
N ASN A 89 7.52 10.86 5.37
CA ASN A 89 6.49 11.87 5.11
C ASN A 89 5.26 11.36 4.34
N GLY A 90 5.09 10.05 4.27
CA GLY A 90 4.14 9.41 3.37
C GLY A 90 3.28 8.36 4.06
N PRO A 91 2.62 7.51 3.24
CA PRO A 91 1.68 6.51 3.73
C PRO A 91 2.36 5.29 4.37
N LEU A 92 1.52 4.43 4.92
CA LEU A 92 1.86 3.05 5.31
C LEU A 92 1.70 2.16 4.08
N ALA A 93 2.77 1.53 3.58
CA ALA A 93 2.72 0.67 2.41
C ALA A 93 2.68 -0.82 2.83
N PHE A 94 1.53 -1.46 2.69
CA PHE A 94 1.31 -2.86 3.04
C PHE A 94 1.64 -3.80 1.88
N ASN A 95 2.21 -4.95 2.20
CA ASN A 95 2.40 -6.09 1.31
C ASN A 95 2.03 -7.39 2.05
N ALA A 96 0.81 -7.90 1.80
CA ALA A 96 0.20 -9.09 2.40
C ALA A 96 -1.10 -9.42 1.62
N PRO A 97 -1.68 -10.61 1.75
CA PRO A 97 -3.09 -10.82 1.36
C PRO A 97 -4.00 -9.94 2.23
N LEU A 98 -4.55 -8.86 1.67
CA LEU A 98 -5.23 -7.80 2.42
C LEU A 98 -6.75 -7.92 2.36
N ASN A 99 -7.37 -7.99 3.53
CA ASN A 99 -8.78 -7.69 3.71
C ASN A 99 -8.92 -6.32 4.40
N ILE A 100 -9.43 -5.31 3.70
CA ILE A 100 -9.60 -3.95 4.23
C ILE A 100 -11.09 -3.63 4.29
N ALA A 101 -11.60 -3.34 5.49
CA ALA A 101 -13.02 -3.06 5.71
C ALA A 101 -13.96 -4.11 5.05
N GLY A 102 -13.63 -5.40 5.24
CA GLY A 102 -14.39 -6.53 4.71
C GLY A 102 -14.18 -6.83 3.23
N ARG A 103 -13.38 -6.04 2.50
CA ARG A 103 -13.13 -6.22 1.06
C ARG A 103 -11.75 -6.83 0.81
N ASP A 104 -11.66 -7.73 -0.15
CA ASP A 104 -10.37 -8.21 -0.66
C ASP A 104 -9.72 -7.11 -1.51
N GLU A 105 -8.52 -6.68 -1.09
CA GLU A 105 -7.77 -5.59 -1.71
C GLU A 105 -6.49 -6.07 -2.40
N GLY A 106 -6.35 -7.39 -2.58
CA GLY A 106 -5.18 -8.02 -3.20
C GLY A 106 -3.96 -8.01 -2.28
N MET A 107 -2.77 -7.93 -2.89
CA MET A 107 -1.52 -8.12 -2.15
C MET A 107 -0.89 -6.82 -1.62
N ARG A 108 -1.26 -5.66 -2.15
CA ARG A 108 -0.60 -4.38 -1.85
C ARG A 108 -1.57 -3.23 -1.72
N ALA A 109 -1.40 -2.41 -0.70
CA ALA A 109 -2.14 -1.16 -0.55
C ALA A 109 -1.33 -0.13 0.22
N THR A 110 -1.50 1.14 -0.12
CA THR A 110 -0.95 2.25 0.66
C THR A 110 -2.07 2.93 1.42
N LEU A 111 -1.96 2.95 2.76
CA LEU A 111 -2.97 3.53 3.64
C LEU A 111 -2.53 4.88 4.20
N CYS A 112 -3.50 5.78 4.33
CA CYS A 112 -3.29 7.16 4.77
C CYS A 112 -2.72 7.21 6.18
N ARG A 113 -1.57 7.89 6.32
CA ARG A 113 -0.94 8.18 7.61
C ARG A 113 -1.12 9.65 8.04
N CYS A 114 -1.43 10.55 7.10
CA CYS A 114 -1.49 12.00 7.31
C CYS A 114 -2.85 12.52 7.80
N GLY A 115 -3.93 11.74 7.64
CA GLY A 115 -5.30 12.16 7.95
C GLY A 115 -6.01 13.01 6.87
N ALA A 116 -5.30 13.49 5.85
CA ALA A 116 -5.84 14.42 4.85
C ALA A 116 -6.45 13.77 3.60
N SER A 117 -6.26 12.46 3.39
CA SER A 117 -6.79 11.75 2.21
C SER A 117 -8.32 11.93 2.06
N GLU A 118 -8.80 12.11 0.85
CA GLU A 118 -10.23 12.10 0.48
C GLU A 118 -10.69 10.69 0.09
N ASN A 119 -9.76 9.76 -0.13
CA ASN A 119 -10.02 8.34 -0.43
C ASN A 119 -9.70 7.43 0.77
N LYS A 120 -10.00 7.85 2.00
CA LYS A 120 -9.70 7.07 3.22
C LYS A 120 -10.37 5.68 3.15
N PRO A 121 -9.71 4.61 3.63
CA PRO A 121 -8.43 4.59 4.35
C PRO A 121 -7.19 4.65 3.45
N PHE A 122 -7.33 4.67 2.13
CA PHE A 122 -6.22 4.68 1.19
C PHE A 122 -5.52 6.03 1.14
N CYS A 123 -4.26 6.01 0.73
CA CYS A 123 -3.51 7.21 0.41
C CYS A 123 -3.78 7.65 -1.02
N ASP A 124 -4.03 8.95 -1.20
CA ASP A 124 -4.34 9.64 -2.45
C ASP A 124 -3.39 10.81 -2.71
N HIS A 125 -2.18 10.75 -2.13
CA HIS A 125 -1.11 11.75 -2.27
C HIS A 125 -1.32 13.08 -1.52
N ARG A 126 -2.45 13.33 -0.87
CA ARG A 126 -2.71 14.56 -0.09
C ARG A 126 -1.70 14.86 1.02
N HIS A 127 -0.87 13.89 1.41
CA HIS A 127 0.23 14.10 2.37
C HIS A 127 1.27 15.13 1.87
N VAL A 128 1.42 15.30 0.55
CA VAL A 128 2.24 16.38 -0.02
C VAL A 128 1.54 17.73 0.16
N ASP A 129 0.27 17.82 -0.27
CA ASP A 129 -0.53 19.05 -0.18
C ASP A 129 -0.65 19.59 1.25
N CYS A 130 -0.85 18.70 2.23
CA CYS A 130 -0.99 19.09 3.63
C CYS A 130 0.35 19.24 4.37
N GLY A 131 1.49 19.08 3.68
CA GLY A 131 2.83 19.22 4.27
C GLY A 131 3.10 18.20 5.38
N PHE A 132 2.56 16.99 5.26
CA PHE A 132 2.67 15.97 6.30
C PHE A 132 4.13 15.63 6.60
N THR A 133 4.54 15.79 7.85
CA THR A 133 5.88 15.46 8.30
C THR A 133 5.82 14.31 9.31
N ALA A 134 6.46 13.19 8.97
CA ALA A 134 6.62 12.06 9.86
C ALA A 134 7.71 11.12 9.35
N THR A 135 8.66 10.82 10.24
CA THR A 135 9.77 9.93 9.91
C THR A 135 9.29 8.54 9.47
N GLY A 136 9.98 7.97 8.49
CA GLY A 136 10.00 6.55 8.15
C GLY A 136 11.04 5.78 8.94
N GLU A 137 11.83 6.44 9.79
CA GLU A 137 12.92 5.89 10.59
C GLU A 137 12.69 6.04 12.11
N PRO A 138 11.53 5.63 12.65
CA PRO A 138 11.33 5.66 14.10
C PRO A 138 12.28 4.66 14.81
N ALA A 139 12.38 4.81 16.13
CA ALA A 139 13.10 3.86 16.96
C ALA A 139 12.48 2.46 16.86
N GLU A 140 13.34 1.45 16.87
CA GLU A 140 12.91 0.05 16.96
C GLU A 140 12.30 -0.26 18.34
N LYS A 141 11.36 -1.19 18.36
CA LYS A 141 10.84 -1.81 19.57
C LYS A 141 11.42 -3.22 19.66
N GLN A 142 11.75 -3.65 20.87
CA GLN A 142 12.14 -5.04 21.09
C GLN A 142 10.92 -5.93 20.85
N SER A 143 11.01 -6.80 19.84
CA SER A 143 10.00 -7.79 19.49
C SER A 143 10.63 -9.14 19.20
N GLN A 144 9.93 -10.21 19.56
CA GLN A 144 10.36 -11.57 19.24
C GLN A 144 9.99 -11.92 17.80
N PRO A 145 10.73 -12.83 17.15
CA PRO A 145 10.31 -13.40 15.86
C PRO A 145 8.91 -14.04 15.96
N LEU A 146 8.11 -13.86 14.91
CA LEU A 146 6.82 -14.54 14.80
C LEU A 146 7.04 -16.00 14.39
N ALA A 147 6.20 -16.90 14.91
CA ALA A 147 6.20 -18.32 14.50
C ALA A 147 5.81 -18.49 13.02
N GLN A 148 4.93 -17.61 12.53
CA GLN A 148 4.54 -17.50 11.12
C GLN A 148 4.63 -16.02 10.71
N ARG A 149 5.14 -15.76 9.50
CA ARG A 149 5.42 -14.40 9.02
C ARG A 149 4.49 -13.95 7.90
N ASP A 150 3.69 -14.87 7.37
CA ASP A 150 2.74 -14.68 6.27
C ASP A 150 1.29 -14.90 6.75
N GLY A 151 0.37 -15.00 5.80
CA GLY A 151 -1.06 -15.20 6.01
C GLY A 151 -1.88 -13.94 5.76
N PRO A 152 -3.21 -13.99 5.84
CA PRO A 152 -4.06 -12.83 5.58
C PRO A 152 -3.90 -11.76 6.66
N LEU A 153 -3.98 -10.49 6.25
CA LEU A 153 -4.10 -9.35 7.14
C LEU A 153 -5.49 -8.74 7.03
N ARG A 154 -6.16 -8.62 8.17
CA ARG A 154 -7.39 -7.84 8.28
C ARG A 154 -7.06 -6.44 8.77
N VAL A 155 -7.42 -5.42 8.00
CA VAL A 155 -7.27 -4.01 8.35
C VAL A 155 -8.65 -3.39 8.50
N ILE A 156 -8.96 -2.91 9.70
CA ILE A 156 -10.23 -2.31 10.06
C ILE A 156 -9.95 -0.83 10.33
N PRO A 157 -10.29 0.09 9.41
CA PRO A 157 -10.30 1.51 9.71
C PRO A 157 -11.42 1.74 10.73
N THR A 158 -11.09 2.04 11.97
CA THR A 158 -12.10 2.32 12.99
C THR A 158 -12.66 3.71 12.78
N ARG A 159 -13.97 3.90 12.97
CA ARG A 159 -14.61 5.23 12.85
C ARG A 159 -13.86 6.29 13.67
N ASP A 160 -13.54 7.42 13.03
CA ASP A 160 -12.84 8.57 13.63
C ASP A 160 -11.51 8.19 14.32
N GLY A 161 -10.90 7.08 13.90
CA GLY A 161 -9.82 6.44 14.64
C GLY A 161 -8.74 5.77 13.79
N PRO A 162 -7.86 4.99 14.44
CA PRO A 162 -6.73 4.32 13.80
C PRO A 162 -7.12 3.22 12.80
N LEU A 163 -6.10 2.63 12.18
CA LEU A 163 -6.21 1.34 11.51
C LEU A 163 -5.96 0.24 12.55
N HIS A 164 -6.96 -0.58 12.84
CA HIS A 164 -6.78 -1.81 13.61
C HIS A 164 -6.35 -2.92 12.65
N VAL A 165 -5.14 -3.45 12.83
CA VAL A 165 -4.55 -4.46 11.97
C VAL A 165 -4.44 -5.76 12.75
N ILE A 166 -4.93 -6.85 12.16
CA ILE A 166 -4.95 -8.19 12.75
C ILE A 166 -4.31 -9.17 11.75
N GLY A 167 -3.41 -10.02 12.27
CA GLY A 167 -2.61 -10.98 11.51
C GLY A 167 -1.11 -10.72 11.65
N ASN A 168 -0.30 -11.69 11.22
CA ASN A 168 1.16 -11.63 11.33
C ASN A 168 1.70 -10.47 10.48
N LEU A 169 2.42 -9.53 11.09
CA LEU A 169 2.92 -8.34 10.42
C LEU A 169 4.29 -7.94 10.95
N GLU A 170 5.22 -7.66 10.04
CA GLU A 170 6.46 -6.96 10.37
C GLU A 170 6.40 -5.51 9.90
N LEU A 171 6.65 -4.59 10.83
CA LEU A 171 6.77 -3.17 10.54
C LEU A 171 8.23 -2.90 10.18
N ILE A 172 8.48 -2.27 9.04
CA ILE A 172 9.84 -1.90 8.61
C ILE A 172 9.95 -0.41 8.35
N SER A 173 11.14 0.12 8.66
CA SER A 173 11.53 1.50 8.39
C SER A 173 11.76 1.77 6.90
N GLY A 174 11.91 3.05 6.53
CA GLY A 174 12.23 3.51 5.17
C GLY A 174 13.42 2.76 4.55
N THR A 175 14.44 2.47 5.37
CA THR A 175 15.68 1.77 5.01
C THR A 175 15.59 0.24 5.12
N GLY A 176 14.47 -0.31 5.59
CA GLY A 176 14.21 -1.75 5.67
C GLY A 176 14.57 -2.41 7.00
N ARG A 177 15.09 -1.67 7.99
CA ARG A 177 15.28 -2.18 9.36
C ARG A 177 13.92 -2.52 9.98
N THR A 178 13.83 -3.68 10.64
CA THR A 178 12.64 -4.09 11.41
C THR A 178 12.42 -3.17 12.60
N LEU A 179 11.20 -2.64 12.72
CA LEU A 179 10.78 -1.77 13.81
C LEU A 179 10.01 -2.52 14.86
N ASP A 180 9.13 -3.44 14.44
CA ASP A 180 8.27 -4.20 15.34
C ASP A 180 7.73 -5.45 14.62
N ARG A 181 7.32 -6.46 15.38
CA ARG A 181 6.72 -7.70 14.88
C ARG A 181 5.51 -8.02 15.74
N VAL A 182 4.34 -8.08 15.12
CA VAL A 182 3.06 -8.11 15.83
C VAL A 182 2.08 -9.05 15.13
N SER A 183 1.13 -9.59 15.90
CA SER A 183 -0.07 -10.26 15.37
C SER A 183 -1.32 -9.37 15.44
N GLU A 184 -1.24 -8.25 16.15
CA GLU A 184 -2.32 -7.27 16.29
C GLU A 184 -1.72 -5.89 16.65
N THR A 185 -2.19 -4.81 16.01
CA THR A 185 -1.74 -3.45 16.33
C THR A 185 -2.73 -2.37 15.88
N TRP A 186 -2.55 -1.14 16.39
CA TRP A 186 -3.30 0.04 15.97
C TRP A 186 -2.35 1.09 15.40
N LEU A 187 -2.47 1.35 14.10
CA LEU A 187 -1.64 2.32 13.39
C LEU A 187 -2.35 3.66 13.24
N CYS A 188 -1.59 4.75 13.40
CA CYS A 188 -2.08 6.11 13.28
C CYS A 188 -2.54 6.38 11.85
N ARG A 189 -3.81 6.78 11.73
CA ARG A 189 -4.44 7.22 10.48
C ARG A 189 -4.71 8.73 10.46
N CYS A 190 -4.67 9.39 11.61
CA CYS A 190 -5.06 10.79 11.76
C CYS A 190 -3.94 11.80 11.51
N GLY A 191 -2.67 11.37 11.41
CA GLY A 191 -1.52 12.28 11.25
C GLY A 191 -0.97 12.90 12.52
N HIS A 192 -1.64 12.78 13.67
CA HIS A 192 -1.33 13.58 14.86
C HIS A 192 -0.71 12.80 16.04
N SER A 193 -0.50 11.48 15.92
CA SER A 193 0.13 10.70 16.98
C SER A 193 1.54 11.20 17.30
N ASN A 194 1.92 11.23 18.57
CA ASN A 194 3.30 11.48 19.01
C ASN A 194 4.14 10.18 19.04
N ASN A 195 3.51 9.03 18.85
CA ASN A 195 4.13 7.72 18.83
C ASN A 195 3.99 7.05 17.45
N LYS A 196 4.10 7.84 16.36
CA LYS A 196 4.00 7.30 14.99
C LYS A 196 5.02 6.18 14.77
N PRO A 197 4.64 5.10 14.05
CA PRO A 197 3.41 4.93 13.29
C PRO A 197 2.20 4.47 14.11
N PHE A 198 2.33 4.27 15.42
CA PHE A 198 1.27 3.73 16.27
C PHE A 198 0.26 4.81 16.68
N CYS A 199 -0.95 4.37 16.99
CA CYS A 199 -1.96 5.23 17.60
C CYS A 199 -1.63 5.50 19.08
N ASP A 200 -1.80 6.74 19.53
CA ASP A 200 -1.66 7.16 20.93
C ASP A 200 -2.94 7.83 21.47
N GLY A 201 -4.04 7.74 20.72
CA GLY A 201 -5.32 8.39 21.06
C GLY A 201 -5.46 9.84 20.58
N SER A 202 -4.43 10.44 19.95
CA SER A 202 -4.48 11.85 19.51
C SER A 202 -5.64 12.18 18.58
N HIS A 203 -6.15 11.21 17.80
CA HIS A 203 -7.31 11.39 16.92
C HIS A 203 -8.55 11.97 17.62
N ARG A 204 -8.77 11.66 18.91
CA ARG A 204 -9.90 12.19 19.69
C ARG A 204 -9.72 13.67 20.00
N LYS A 205 -8.48 14.08 20.32
CA LYS A 205 -8.15 15.45 20.69
C LYS A 205 -8.14 16.38 19.49
N THR A 206 -7.76 15.86 18.32
CA THR A 206 -7.65 16.63 17.08
C THR A 206 -8.94 16.63 16.24
N GLY A 207 -10.03 16.03 16.74
CA GLY A 207 -11.29 15.94 16.00
C GLY A 207 -11.15 15.25 14.65
N PHE A 208 -10.36 14.17 14.59
CA PHE A 208 -10.18 13.44 13.34
C PHE A 208 -11.50 12.79 12.93
N HIS A 209 -11.98 13.14 11.74
CA HIS A 209 -13.21 12.59 11.17
C HIS A 209 -12.91 11.71 9.95
N ALA A 210 -13.37 10.47 10.01
CA ALA A 210 -13.29 9.53 8.90
C ALA A 210 -14.24 8.35 9.11
N ASP A 211 -14.81 7.88 8.01
CA ASP A 211 -15.57 6.64 8.01
C ASP A 211 -14.74 5.46 8.53
N GLY A 212 -15.47 4.47 9.02
CA GLY A 212 -14.92 3.24 9.57
C GLY A 212 -16.00 2.33 10.15
N GLU A 213 -15.57 1.09 10.39
CA GLU A 213 -16.33 0.06 11.10
C GLU A 213 -16.31 0.29 12.62
#